data_AF-A0A382H4I9-F1
#
_entry.id   AF-A0A382H4I9-F1
#
_cell.length_a   1.000
_cell.length_b   1.000
_cell.length_c   1.000
_cell.angle_alpha   90.00
_cell.angle_beta   90.00
_cell.angle_gamma   90.00
#
_symmetry.space_group_name_H-M   'P 1'
#
loop_
_entity.id
_entity.type
_entity.pdbx_description
1 polymer ?
#
loop_
_entity_poly.entity_id
_entity_poly.type
_entity_poly.pdbx_seq_one_letter_code
_entity_poly.pdbx_strand_id
1 'polypeptide(L)'
;YVQEEEWLDVGAWIYRPFDTVSGLAFLPNLEHIYKQAPYIDCSKEEYEEWLKKVPAKVDWTKLAAYETLDTTTGSQELACVAGACDLVDVPSRGSAK
;
A
#
# COMPACT_ATOMS: atom_id res chain seq x y z
N TYR A 1 -2.88 1.76 17.21
CA TYR A 1 -1.97 0.69 17.65
C TYR A 1 -1.85 0.78 19.15
N VAL A 2 -1.78 -0.35 19.86
CA VAL A 2 -1.77 -0.40 21.33
C VAL A 2 -0.71 -1.40 21.77
N GLN A 3 0.20 -0.97 22.64
CA GLN A 3 1.17 -1.82 23.34
C GLN A 3 0.50 -2.51 24.53
N GLU A 4 1.12 -3.57 25.04
CA GLU A 4 0.55 -4.35 26.16
C GLU A 4 0.36 -3.49 27.42
N GLU A 5 1.32 -2.62 27.72
CA GLU A 5 1.29 -1.70 28.85
C GLU A 5 0.27 -0.57 28.73
N GLU A 6 -0.23 -0.28 27.53
CA GLU A 6 -1.14 0.86 27.27
C GLU A 6 -2.62 0.51 27.50
N TRP A 7 -2.97 -0.77 27.63
CA TRP A 7 -4.37 -1.22 27.66
C TRP A 7 -5.19 -0.63 28.81
N LEU A 8 -4.58 -0.44 30.00
CA LEU A 8 -5.25 0.15 31.15
C LEU A 8 -5.64 1.61 30.89
N ASP A 9 -4.73 2.38 30.29
CA ASP A 9 -4.96 3.79 29.98
C ASP A 9 -5.97 3.96 28.83
N VAL A 10 -5.88 3.11 27.81
CA VAL A 10 -6.84 3.07 26.71
C VAL A 10 -8.24 2.77 27.23
N GLY A 11 -8.40 1.78 28.11
CA GLY A 11 -9.68 1.46 28.74
C GLY A 11 -10.27 2.64 29.52
N ALA A 12 -9.45 3.32 30.33
CA ALA A 12 -9.86 4.51 31.07
C ALA A 12 -10.27 5.68 30.16
N TRP A 13 -9.61 5.82 29.00
CA TRP A 13 -9.95 6.84 28.01
C TRP A 13 -11.31 6.56 27.35
N ILE A 14 -11.55 5.33 26.89
CA ILE A 14 -12.81 4.92 26.21
C ILE A 14 -14.03 5.15 27.10
N TYR A 15 -13.86 5.01 28.42
CA TYR A 15 -14.96 5.20 29.35
C TYR A 15 -15.49 6.64 29.37
N ARG A 16 -14.67 7.65 29.04
CA ARG A 16 -15.09 9.06 29.09
C ARG A 16 -16.05 9.45 27.95
N PRO A 17 -15.79 9.11 26.67
CA PRO A 17 -16.68 9.44 25.56
C PRO A 17 -17.59 8.28 25.15
N PHE A 18 -17.93 7.35 26.06
CA PHE A 18 -18.59 6.08 25.72
C PHE A 18 -19.90 6.27 24.92
N ASP A 19 -20.68 7.31 25.24
CA ASP A 19 -21.95 7.62 24.56
C ASP A 19 -21.78 8.29 23.18
N THR A 20 -20.56 8.70 22.82
CA THR A 20 -20.26 9.45 21.59
C THR A 20 -19.47 8.66 20.56
N VAL A 21 -18.88 7.52 20.93
CA VAL A 21 -18.02 6.71 20.05
C VAL A 21 -18.75 5.44 19.64
N SER A 22 -18.92 5.23 18.33
CA SER A 22 -19.69 4.12 17.77
C SER A 22 -18.84 2.93 17.29
N GLY A 23 -17.51 3.04 17.24
CA GLY A 23 -16.64 1.97 16.78
C GLY A 23 -15.17 2.33 16.85
N LEU A 24 -14.40 1.54 17.58
CA LEU A 24 -12.95 1.66 17.70
C LEU A 24 -12.33 0.33 17.31
N ALA A 25 -11.30 0.38 16.48
CA ALA A 25 -10.48 -0.77 16.14
C ALA A 25 -9.07 -0.52 16.67
N PHE A 26 -8.62 -1.39 17.57
CA PHE A 26 -7.27 -1.38 18.11
C PHE A 26 -6.48 -2.49 17.43
N LEU A 27 -5.38 -2.13 16.79
CA LEU A 27 -4.42 -3.09 16.28
C LEU A 27 -3.33 -3.27 17.34
N PRO A 28 -2.97 -4.52 17.71
CA PRO A 28 -1.84 -4.73 18.60
C PRO A 28 -0.58 -4.22 17.92
N ASN A 29 0.29 -3.58 18.69
CA ASN A 29 1.60 -3.17 18.18
C ASN A 29 2.52 -4.38 18.17
N LEU A 30 2.28 -5.29 17.23
CA LEU A 30 3.17 -6.40 16.96
C LEU A 30 4.23 -5.89 15.99
N GLU A 31 5.50 -5.88 16.40
CA GLU A 31 6.65 -5.76 15.50
C GLU A 31 6.75 -7.03 14.64
N HIS A 32 5.77 -7.25 13.78
CA HIS A 32 5.89 -8.24 12.72
C HIS A 32 6.80 -7.67 11.64
N ILE A 33 8.10 -7.80 11.86
CA ILE A 33 9.11 -7.59 10.82
C ILE A 33 8.96 -8.74 9.82
N TYR A 34 7.97 -8.61 8.93
CA TYR A 34 7.95 -9.42 7.71
C TYR A 34 9.25 -9.14 6.97
N LYS A 35 9.88 -10.18 6.40
CA LYS A 35 11.14 -10.04 5.65
C LYS A 35 11.07 -8.97 4.54
N GLN A 36 9.87 -8.69 4.03
CA GLN A 36 9.58 -7.64 3.07
C GLN A 36 8.41 -6.79 3.57
N ALA A 37 8.59 -6.15 4.72
CA ALA A 37 7.63 -5.18 5.19
C ALA A 37 7.54 -4.00 4.19
N PRO A 38 6.34 -3.48 3.87
CA PRO A 38 6.19 -2.33 2.99
C PRO A 38 6.92 -1.07 3.48
N TYR A 39 7.06 -0.96 4.80
CA TYR A 39 7.81 0.10 5.47
C TYR A 39 8.86 -0.53 6.39
N ILE A 40 10.08 0.02 6.33
CA ILE A 40 11.22 -0.40 7.14
C ILE A 40 11.83 0.88 7.70
N ASP A 41 12.04 0.92 9.01
CA ASP A 41 12.70 2.04 9.65
C ASP A 41 14.16 2.12 9.19
N CYS A 42 14.62 3.34 8.91
CA CYS A 42 16.01 3.62 8.57
C CYS A 42 16.44 4.97 9.16
N SER A 43 17.74 5.10 9.40
CA SER A 43 18.35 6.38 9.75
C SER A 43 18.30 7.34 8.55
N LYS A 44 18.43 8.63 8.83
CA LYS A 44 18.49 9.65 7.80
C LYS A 44 19.68 9.41 6.86
N GLU A 45 20.80 8.99 7.42
CA GLU A 45 22.03 8.70 6.69
C GLU A 45 21.82 7.53 5.71
N GLU A 46 21.22 6.43 6.16
CA GLU A 46 20.86 5.30 5.30
C GLU A 46 19.90 5.71 4.19
N TYR A 47 18.87 6.50 4.51
CA TYR A 47 17.94 7.03 3.52
C TYR A 47 18.66 7.86 2.44
N GLU A 48 19.52 8.80 2.85
CA GLU A 48 20.26 9.68 1.93
C GLU A 48 21.26 8.90 1.06
N GLU A 49 21.88 7.85 1.59
CA GLU A 49 22.73 6.94 0.82
C GLU A 49 21.95 6.17 -0.24
N TRP A 50 20.78 5.63 0.12
CA TRP A 50 19.92 4.91 -0.82
C TRP A 50 19.34 5.84 -1.87
N LEU A 51 18.93 7.04 -1.49
CA LEU A 51 18.38 8.04 -2.41
C LEU A 51 19.36 8.37 -3.54
N LYS A 52 20.67 8.40 -3.25
CA LYS A 52 21.71 8.62 -4.27
C LYS A 52 21.87 7.44 -5.24
N LYS A 53 21.50 6.23 -4.83
CA LYS A 53 21.58 5.00 -5.65
C LYS A 53 20.36 4.84 -6.55
N VAL A 54 19.22 5.40 -6.17
CA VAL A 54 17.98 5.34 -6.95
C VAL A 54 18.06 6.32 -8.14
N PRO A 55 17.74 5.88 -9.37
CA PRO A 55 17.73 6.77 -10.51
C PRO A 55 16.62 7.83 -10.39
N ALA A 56 16.95 9.10 -10.61
CA ALA A 56 15.97 10.20 -10.56
C ALA A 56 14.90 10.12 -11.66
N LYS A 57 15.19 9.41 -12.75
CA LYS A 57 14.25 9.11 -13.84
C LYS A 57 14.36 7.64 -14.22
N VAL A 58 13.24 6.93 -14.19
CA VAL A 58 13.14 5.56 -14.68
C VAL A 58 12.70 5.60 -16.14
N ASP A 59 13.47 4.97 -17.01
CA ASP A 59 13.09 4.77 -18.41
C ASP A 59 12.22 3.52 -18.52
N TRP A 60 10.91 3.73 -18.45
CA TRP A 60 9.91 2.67 -18.51
C TRP A 60 9.85 1.95 -19.87
N THR A 61 10.41 2.54 -20.93
CA THR A 61 10.42 1.89 -22.26
C THR A 61 11.27 0.62 -22.27
N LYS A 62 12.25 0.51 -21.37
CA LYS A 62 13.11 -0.66 -21.23
C LYS A 62 12.40 -1.89 -20.68
N LEU A 63 11.28 -1.73 -19.97
CA LEU A 63 10.50 -2.87 -19.47
C LEU A 63 10.01 -3.76 -20.61
N ALA A 64 9.67 -3.17 -21.76
CA ALA A 64 9.24 -3.90 -22.95
C ALA A 64 10.31 -4.88 -23.50
N ALA A 65 11.58 -4.69 -23.14
CA ALA A 65 12.64 -5.64 -23.49
C ALA A 65 12.61 -6.92 -22.64
N TYR A 66 11.98 -6.88 -21.46
CA TYR A 66 11.87 -7.98 -20.51
C TYR A 66 10.47 -8.58 -20.46
N GLU A 67 9.44 -7.81 -20.84
CA GLU A 67 8.06 -8.25 -21.00
C GLU A 67 7.89 -8.95 -22.36
N THR A 68 8.30 -10.22 -22.44
CA THR A 68 8.20 -11.02 -23.67
C THR A 68 6.77 -11.50 -23.98
N LEU A 69 5.90 -11.49 -22.98
CA LEU A 69 4.51 -11.90 -23.04
C LEU A 69 3.68 -10.90 -22.25
N ASP A 70 2.57 -10.48 -22.84
CA ASP A 70 1.59 -9.66 -22.15
C ASP A 70 0.77 -10.55 -21.20
N THR A 71 0.94 -10.34 -19.89
CA THR A 71 0.19 -11.02 -18.82
C THR A 71 -0.96 -10.17 -18.27
N THR A 72 -1.24 -9.00 -18.87
CA THR A 72 -2.31 -8.09 -18.45
C THR A 72 -3.70 -8.55 -18.88
N THR A 73 -3.84 -9.75 -19.47
CA THR A 73 -5.13 -10.32 -19.86
C THR A 73 -6.07 -10.49 -18.65
N GLY A 74 -5.53 -10.70 -17.44
CA GLY A 74 -6.31 -10.76 -16.19
C GLY A 74 -6.71 -9.40 -15.60
N SER A 75 -6.17 -8.28 -16.08
CA SER A 75 -6.56 -6.93 -15.66
C SER A 75 -7.59 -6.28 -16.59
N GLN A 76 -8.08 -7.01 -17.60
CA GLN A 76 -9.14 -6.55 -18.51
C GLN A 76 -10.55 -6.87 -18.00
N GLU A 77 -10.68 -7.62 -16.89
CA GLU A 77 -11.95 -7.69 -16.19
C GLU A 77 -12.19 -6.36 -15.48
N LEU A 78 -13.30 -5.72 -15.84
CA LEU A 78 -13.75 -4.51 -15.17
C LEU A 78 -13.89 -4.78 -13.66
N ALA A 79 -13.42 -3.85 -12.83
CA ALA A 79 -13.61 -3.90 -11.39
C ALA A 79 -15.08 -3.64 -11.06
N CYS A 80 -15.91 -4.66 -11.23
CA CYS A 80 -17.35 -4.57 -11.07
C CYS A 80 -17.78 -5.02 -9.68
N VAL A 81 -18.56 -4.18 -9.00
CA VAL A 81 -19.25 -4.53 -7.76
C VAL A 81 -20.70 -4.09 -7.88
N ALA A 82 -21.63 -4.99 -7.56
CA ALA A 82 -23.07 -4.71 -7.48
C ALA A 82 -23.67 -4.05 -8.75
N GLY A 83 -23.22 -4.45 -9.94
CA GLY A 83 -23.76 -3.96 -11.22
C GLY A 83 -23.19 -2.62 -11.70
N ALA A 84 -22.20 -2.06 -10.99
CA ALA A 84 -21.41 -0.92 -11.43
C ALA A 84 -19.95 -1.35 -11.63
N CYS A 85 -19.29 -0.81 -12.66
CA CYS A 85 -17.92 -1.14 -13.03
C CYS A 85 -17.11 0.14 -13.13
N ASP A 86 -15.92 0.16 -12.53
CA ASP A 86 -15.01 1.29 -12.67
C ASP A 86 -14.35 1.28 -14.05
N LEU A 87 -14.68 2.28 -14.87
CA LEU A 87 -14.04 2.53 -16.15
C LEU A 87 -12.81 3.41 -15.91
N VAL A 88 -11.63 2.80 -15.93
CA VAL A 88 -10.36 3.54 -15.96
C VAL A 88 -9.91 3.62 -17.41
N ASP A 89 -9.94 4.81 -18.00
CA ASP A 89 -9.41 5.06 -19.36
C ASP A 89 -7.89 4.88 -19.36
N VAL A 90 -7.44 3.63 -19.54
CA VAL A 90 -6.05 3.32 -19.84
C VAL A 90 -5.92 3.34 -21.36
N PRO A 91 -5.06 4.19 -21.95
CA PRO A 91 -4.89 4.22 -23.40
C PRO A 91 -4.28 2.89 -23.86
N SER A 92 -5.14 2.00 -24.38
CA SER A 92 -4.72 0.78 -25.04
C SER A 92 -3.83 1.16 -26.22
N ARG A 93 -2.56 0.75 -26.19
CA ARG A 93 -1.66 0.91 -27.34
C ARG A 93 -2.30 0.18 -28.52
N GLY A 94 -2.84 0.96 -29.45
CA GLY A 94 -3.61 0.47 -30.58
C GLY A 94 -2.82 -0.53 -31.40
N SER A 95 -3.49 -1.62 -31.77
CA SER A 95 -3.16 -2.35 -32.98
C SER A 95 -3.27 -1.40 -34.17
N ALA A 96 -2.14 -0.99 -34.72
CA ALA A 96 -2.08 -0.37 -36.03
C ALA A 96 -0.85 -0.91 -36.75
N LYS A 97 -1.15 -1.75 -37.76
CA LYS A 97 -0.33 -2.24 -38.88
C LYS A 97 1.19 -2.18 -38.78
#